data_AF-A0A0P0RMH5-F1
#
_entry.id   AF-A0A0P0RMH5-F1
#
_cell.length_a   1.000
_cell.length_b   1.000
_cell.length_c   1.000
_cell.angle_alpha   90.00
_cell.angle_beta   90.00
_cell.angle_gamma   90.00
#
_symmetry.space_group_name_H-M   'P 1'
#
loop_
_entity.id
_entity.type
_entity.pdbx_description
1 polymer ?
#
loop_
_entity_poly.entity_id
_entity_poly.type
_entity_poly.pdbx_seq_one_letter_code
_entity_poly.pdbx_strand_id
1 'polypeptide(L)' 'MLDYEEKTVLEIAGCTCDRCKQRMTPVDLEFHERLSVRFLAGFDSIFGDGNVANIDLCPRCLKETLGDWLHITPPEGM' A
#
# COMPACT_ATOMS: atom_id res chain seq x y z
N MET A 1 -32.92 13.96 0.18
CA MET A 1 -31.93 15.00 0.56
C MET A 1 -30.91 14.30 1.43
N LEU A 2 -29.62 14.40 1.10
CA LEU A 2 -28.58 13.75 1.89
C LEU A 2 -28.14 14.73 2.98
N ASP A 3 -28.02 14.24 4.21
CA ASP A 3 -27.47 14.98 5.35
C ASP A 3 -26.00 14.58 5.52
N TYR A 4 -25.14 15.58 5.71
CA TYR A 4 -23.70 15.38 5.88
C TYR A 4 -23.27 15.98 7.22
N GLU A 5 -22.32 15.32 7.88
CA GLU A 5 -21.70 15.79 9.13
C GLU A 5 -20.22 16.15 8.92
N GLU A 6 -19.75 17.22 9.57
CA GLU A 6 -18.33 17.54 9.58
C GLU A 6 -17.58 16.62 10.56
N LYS A 7 -16.49 16.00 10.09
CA LYS A 7 -15.63 15.16 10.91
C LYS A 7 -14.16 15.47 10.65
N THR A 8 -13.39 15.64 11.72
CA THR A 8 -11.92 15.66 11.64
C THR A 8 -11.41 14.24 11.43
N VAL A 9 -10.69 14.02 10.33
CA VAL A 9 -10.06 12.75 10.00
C VAL A 9 -8.56 12.94 9.81
N LEU A 10 -7.79 11.88 10.05
CA LEU A 10 -6.38 11.84 9.66
C LEU A 10 -6.31 11.41 8.20
N GLU A 11 -5.65 12.21 7.38
CA GLU A 11 -5.34 11.88 6.00
C GLU A 11 -3.88 11.41 5.89
N ILE A 12 -3.61 10.51 4.95
CA ILE A 12 -2.26 10.01 4.70
C ILE A 12 -1.43 11.11 4.05
N ALA A 13 -0.60 11.78 4.85
CA ALA A 13 0.29 12.85 4.38
C ALA A 13 1.50 12.34 3.56
N GLY A 14 1.75 11.03 3.55
CA GLY A 14 2.83 10.42 2.78
C GLY A 14 3.25 9.06 3.35
N CYS A 15 4.11 8.37 2.62
CA CYS A 15 4.68 7.09 3.01
C CYS A 15 6.12 6.98 2.48
N THR A 16 6.94 6.13 3.08
CA THR A 16 8.31 5.87 2.64
C THR A 16 8.39 4.43 2.16
N CYS A 17 8.89 4.20 0.94
CA CYS A 17 9.09 2.85 0.43
C CYS A 17 10.11 2.10 1.31
N ASP A 18 9.72 0.96 1.86
CA ASP A 18 10.56 0.20 2.79
C ASP A 18 11.80 -0.39 2.14
N ARG A 19 11.75 -0.65 0.83
CA ARG A 19 12.88 -1.18 0.04
C ARG A 19 13.88 -0.09 -0.35
N CYS A 20 13.45 0.92 -1.10
CA CYS A 20 14.37 1.94 -1.66
C CYS A 20 14.48 3.22 -0.83
N LYS A 21 13.71 3.36 0.24
CA LYS A 21 13.65 4.54 1.13
C LYS A 21 13.19 5.84 0.46
N GLN A 22 12.65 5.77 -0.76
CA GLN A 22 12.02 6.91 -1.42
C GLN A 22 10.78 7.34 -0.63
N ARG A 23 10.72 8.62 -0.27
CA ARG A 23 9.51 9.26 0.28
C ARG A 23 8.56 9.58 -0.87
N MET A 24 7.27 9.32 -0.65
CA MET A 24 6.17 9.67 -1.55
C MET A 24 5.09 10.41 -0.75
N THR A 25 4.43 11.34 -1.40
CA THR A 25 3.40 12.22 -0.85
C THR A 25 2.23 12.34 -1.84
N PRO A 26 1.06 12.84 -1.44
CA PRO A 26 -0.11 12.94 -2.34
C PRO A 26 0.10 13.75 -3.63
N VAL A 27 1.15 14.57 -3.72
CA VAL A 27 1.50 15.30 -4.96
C VAL A 27 2.31 14.47 -5.95
N ASP A 28 2.88 13.35 -5.52
CA ASP A 28 3.70 12.45 -6.34
C ASP A 28 2.79 11.42 -7.04
N LEU A 29 3.03 11.13 -8.32
CA LEU A 29 2.23 10.15 -9.06
C LEU A 29 2.41 8.74 -8.48
N GLU A 30 3.64 8.39 -8.11
CA GLU A 30 3.99 7.10 -7.52
C GLU A 30 3.27 6.84 -6.18
N PHE A 31 2.86 7.89 -5.48
CA PHE A 31 2.08 7.75 -4.25
C PHE A 31 0.73 7.10 -4.55
N HIS A 32 0.07 7.44 -5.65
CA HIS A 32 -1.26 6.92 -6.00
C HIS A 32 -1.23 5.47 -6.50
N GLU A 33 -0.07 4.97 -6.89
CA GLU A 33 0.15 3.59 -7.36
C GLU A 33 0.91 2.71 -6.36
N ARG A 34 1.17 3.22 -5.15
CA ARG A 34 1.88 2.47 -4.10
C ARG A 34 1.08 1.24 -3.63
N LEU A 35 1.79 0.24 -3.12
CA LEU A 35 1.18 -0.84 -2.32
C LEU A 35 1.45 -0.61 -0.83
N SER A 36 0.39 -0.62 -0.02
CA SER A 36 0.45 -0.61 1.44
C SER A 36 -0.28 -1.85 1.97
N VAL A 37 0.44 -2.73 2.67
CA VAL A 37 -0.14 -3.91 3.34
C VAL A 37 0.04 -3.75 4.84
N ARG A 38 -1.02 -4.03 5.60
CA ARG A 38 -0.96 -4.11 7.07
C ARG A 38 -1.98 -5.13 7.57
N PHE A 39 -1.51 -6.12 8.32
CA PHE A 39 -2.39 -7.08 8.99
C PHE A 39 -1.86 -7.49 10.35
N LEU A 40 -2.77 -7.91 11.23
CA LEU A 40 -2.45 -8.54 12.51
C LEU A 40 -2.27 -10.04 12.29
N ALA A 41 -1.14 -10.57 12.68
CA ALA A 41 -0.85 -12.00 12.66
C ALA A 41 -1.72 -12.73 13.69
N GLY A 42 -2.44 -13.75 13.22
CA GLY A 42 -3.27 -14.61 14.06
C GLY A 42 -2.46 -15.61 14.88
N PHE A 43 -3.17 -16.58 15.48
CA PHE A 43 -2.58 -17.69 16.21
C PHE A 43 -1.80 -18.65 15.30
N ASP A 44 -0.66 -19.14 15.77
CA ASP A 44 0.31 -20.00 15.06
C ASP A 44 0.78 -19.41 13.72
N SER A 45 0.89 -18.08 13.64
CA SER A 45 1.29 -17.38 12.42
C SER A 45 2.79 -17.54 12.16
N ILE A 46 3.17 -17.78 10.90
CA ILE A 46 4.58 -17.76 10.47
C ILE A 46 5.28 -16.40 10.72
N PHE A 47 4.50 -15.34 10.92
CA PHE A 47 5.00 -13.99 11.24
C PHE A 47 5.07 -13.72 12.75
N GLY A 48 4.74 -14.72 13.58
CA GLY A 48 4.64 -14.63 15.04
C GLY A 48 3.29 -14.10 15.51
N ASP A 49 2.74 -14.74 16.53
CA ASP A 49 1.39 -14.46 17.05
C ASP A 49 1.26 -13.05 17.62
N GLY A 50 0.21 -12.33 17.20
CA GLY A 50 -0.07 -10.98 17.65
C GLY A 50 0.83 -9.90 17.04
N ASN A 51 1.80 -10.26 16.20
CA ASN A 51 2.63 -9.28 15.49
C ASN A 51 1.84 -8.56 14.41
N VAL A 52 2.21 -7.31 14.13
CA VAL A 52 1.69 -6.58 12.97
C VAL A 52 2.70 -6.68 11.84
N ALA A 53 2.33 -7.39 10.78
CA ALA A 53 3.09 -7.38 9.54
C ALA A 53 2.63 -6.19 8.69
N ASN A 54 3.57 -5.37 8.23
CA ASN A 54 3.29 -4.27 7.31
C ASN A 54 4.46 -4.03 6.34
N ILE A 55 4.13 -3.46 5.19
CA ILE A 55 5.10 -3.00 4.21
C ILE A 55 4.48 -1.93 3.30
N ASP A 56 5.25 -0.90 2.98
CA ASP A 56 4.95 0.10 1.97
C ASP A 56 5.96 0.00 0.81
N LEU A 57 5.49 -0.18 -0.42
CA LEU A 57 6.33 -0.26 -1.61
C LEU A 57 5.91 0.75 -2.68
N CYS A 58 6.90 1.46 -3.24
CA CYS A 58 6.68 2.23 -4.48
C CYS A 58 6.43 1.29 -5.68
N PRO A 59 5.79 1.76 -6.76
CA PRO A 59 5.41 0.91 -7.91
C PRO A 59 6.59 0.15 -8.52
N ARG A 60 7.76 0.80 -8.59
CA ARG A 60 8.99 0.17 -9.07
C ARG A 60 9.43 -0.98 -8.16
N CYS A 61 9.52 -0.74 -6.86
CA CYS A 61 9.92 -1.78 -5.91
C CYS A 61 8.88 -2.89 -5.79
N LEU A 62 7.59 -2.58 -5.95
CA LEU A 62 6.53 -3.57 -6.05
C LEU A 62 6.79 -4.53 -7.21
N LYS A 63 6.98 -3.99 -8.43
CA LYS A 63 7.26 -4.77 -9.63
C LYS A 63 8.56 -5.57 -9.52
N GLU A 64 9.62 -4.97 -9.00
CA GLU A 64 10.91 -5.65 -8.82
C GLU A 64 10.90 -6.70 -7.70
N THR A 65 10.03 -6.59 -6.69
CA THR A 65 9.95 -7.56 -5.57
C THR A 65 9.04 -8.72 -5.91
N LEU A 66 7.85 -8.46 -6.45
CA LEU A 66 6.87 -9.51 -6.74
C LEU A 66 7.02 -10.09 -8.14
N GLY A 67 7.56 -9.33 -9.10
CA GLY A 67 7.91 -9.82 -10.44
C GLY A 67 6.81 -10.65 -11.07
N ASP A 68 7.14 -11.91 -11.37
CA ASP A 68 6.25 -12.87 -12.04
C ASP A 68 5.05 -13.32 -11.21
N TRP A 69 5.00 -12.98 -9.91
CA TRP A 69 3.83 -13.24 -9.06
C TRP A 69 2.73 -12.18 -9.22
N LEU A 70 3.01 -11.08 -9.94
CA LEU A 70 1.99 -10.08 -10.27
C LEU A 70 1.18 -10.54 -11.49
N HIS A 71 -0.14 -10.63 -11.31
CA HIS A 71 -1.08 -10.85 -12.40
C HIS A 71 -1.55 -9.50 -12.96
N ILE A 72 -0.98 -9.05 -14.08
CA ILE A 72 -1.31 -7.78 -14.74
C ILE A 72 -2.18 -8.07 -15.97
N THR A 73 -3.43 -7.61 -15.96
CA THR A 73 -4.36 -7.76 -17.08
C THR A 73 -4.34 -6.49 -17.92
N PRO A 74 -4.12 -6.57 -19.25
CA PRO A 74 -4.22 -5.42 -20.12
C PRO A 74 -5.68 -4.95 -20.23
N PRO A 75 -5.93 -3.66 -20.54
CA PRO A 75 -7.27 -3.18 -20.87
C PRO A 75 -7.88 -4.02 -22.00
N GLU A 76 -9.16 -4.37 -21.89
CA GLU A 76 -9.87 -5.05 -22.96
C GLU A 76 -10.01 -4.12 -24.19
N GLY A 77 -9.57 -4.59 -25.37
CA GLY A 77 -9.84 -3.92 -26.65
C GLY A 77 -8.78 -2.90 -27.14
N MET A 78 -7.54 -3.00 -26.68
CA MET A 78 -6.39 -2.31 -27.30
C MET A 78 -5.64 -3.22 -28.27
#